data_AF-A0A7S9Z8H3-F1
#
_entry.id   AF-A0A7S9Z8H3-F1
#
_cell.length_a   1.000
_cell.length_b   1.000
_cell.length_c   1.000
_cell.angle_alpha   90.00
_cell.angle_beta   90.00
_cell.angle_gamma   90.00
#
_symmetry.space_group_name_H-M   'P 1'
#
loop_
_entity.id
_entity.type
_entity.pdbx_description
1 polymer ?
#
loop_
_entity_poly.entity_id
_entity_poly.type
_entity_poly.pdbx_seq_one_letter_code
_entity_poly.pdbx_strand_id
1 'polypeptide(L)'
;MLIDAAIISPPITTPDEDAGAFEALMIALGEELNPKTHLERRQVELIAYSEWEIMRHRRFSAHLLGHEAQRVSAEALREERSRLLTPKADQKAHNSQNKEAALDRMSEFGAVAYANHLHIHAHHEVSVERLEARRRQLLKDFHDLQARRALANIDDAEVSEP
;
A
#
# COMPACT_ATOMS: atom_id res chain seq x y z
N MET A 1 13.74 -12.40 41.96
CA MET A 1 14.13 -12.91 40.64
C MET A 1 13.20 -12.24 39.62
N LEU A 2 13.73 -11.25 38.91
CA LEU A 2 13.03 -10.49 37.86
C LEU A 2 13.07 -11.33 36.58
N ILE A 3 11.92 -11.76 36.11
CA ILE A 3 11.80 -12.54 34.88
C ILE A 3 11.73 -11.55 33.71
N ASP A 4 12.73 -11.67 32.86
CA ASP A 4 12.79 -11.38 31.42
C ASP A 4 11.99 -10.18 30.92
N ALA A 5 12.74 -9.10 30.70
CA ALA A 5 12.36 -8.08 29.75
C ALA A 5 12.00 -8.77 28.43
N ALA A 6 10.70 -8.75 28.11
CA ALA A 6 10.20 -9.13 26.81
C ALA A 6 11.10 -8.48 25.76
N ILE A 7 11.66 -9.30 24.88
CA ILE A 7 12.19 -8.83 23.60
C ILE A 7 10.94 -8.29 22.90
N ILE A 8 10.64 -7.02 23.11
CA ILE A 8 9.52 -6.34 22.46
C ILE A 8 9.94 -6.25 21.00
N SER A 9 9.51 -7.23 20.20
CA SER A 9 9.46 -7.05 18.75
C SER A 9 8.79 -5.70 18.51
N PRO A 10 9.37 -4.83 17.68
CA PRO A 10 8.78 -3.52 17.41
C PRO A 10 7.32 -3.74 16.99
N PRO A 11 6.39 -2.87 17.45
CA PRO A 11 5.00 -2.98 17.06
C PRO A 11 4.94 -3.07 15.53
N ILE A 12 4.24 -4.10 15.04
CA ILE A 12 4.06 -4.32 13.60
C ILE A 12 3.33 -3.12 13.00
N THR A 13 2.65 -2.31 13.81
CA THR A 13 1.88 -1.13 13.41
C THR A 13 2.60 0.19 13.63
N THR A 14 2.39 1.14 12.71
CA THR A 14 2.73 2.56 12.93
C THR A 14 1.64 3.26 13.76
N PRO A 15 1.89 4.46 14.32
CA PRO A 15 0.92 5.12 15.22
C PRO A 15 -0.48 5.39 14.63
N ASP A 16 -0.57 5.44 13.30
CA ASP A 16 -1.80 5.63 12.51
C ASP A 16 -2.45 4.31 12.06
N GLU A 17 -1.85 3.17 12.41
CA GLU A 17 -2.30 1.85 11.99
C GLU A 17 -3.07 1.12 13.09
N ASP A 18 -4.22 0.54 12.71
CA ASP A 18 -5.01 -0.32 13.58
C ASP A 18 -4.45 -1.74 13.58
N ALA A 19 -4.03 -2.23 14.75
CA ALA A 19 -3.58 -3.61 14.93
C ALA A 19 -4.68 -4.62 14.58
N GLY A 20 -5.95 -4.28 14.84
CA GLY A 20 -7.09 -5.12 14.47
C GLY A 20 -7.24 -5.29 12.95
N ALA A 21 -6.83 -4.31 12.15
CA ALA A 21 -6.88 -4.40 10.70
C ALA A 21 -5.84 -5.40 10.15
N PHE A 22 -4.66 -5.50 10.77
CA PHE A 22 -3.67 -6.51 10.38
C PHE A 22 -4.12 -7.93 10.75
N GLU A 23 -4.71 -8.10 11.94
CA GLU A 23 -5.31 -9.37 12.35
C GLU A 23 -6.46 -9.79 11.41
N ALA A 24 -7.34 -8.85 11.06
CA ALA A 24 -8.41 -9.09 10.10
C ALA A 24 -7.89 -9.51 8.72
N LEU A 25 -6.79 -8.91 8.24
CA LEU A 25 -6.11 -9.32 7.01
C LEU A 25 -5.59 -10.77 7.10
N MET A 26 -4.91 -11.13 8.21
CA MET A 26 -4.43 -12.50 8.40
C MET A 26 -5.57 -13.52 8.45
N ILE A 27 -6.69 -13.18 9.11
CA ILE A 27 -7.88 -14.04 9.17
C ILE A 27 -8.46 -14.23 7.77
N ALA A 28 -8.67 -13.14 7.03
CA ALA A 28 -9.22 -13.19 5.67
C ALA A 28 -8.35 -14.04 4.73
N LEU A 29 -7.03 -13.86 4.76
CA LEU A 29 -6.10 -14.68 3.97
C LEU A 29 -6.08 -16.14 4.44
N GLY A 30 -6.22 -16.39 5.74
CA GLY A 30 -6.35 -17.73 6.29
C GLY A 30 -7.60 -18.46 5.80
N GLU A 31 -8.73 -17.76 5.71
CA GLU A 31 -9.98 -18.28 5.17
C GLU A 31 -9.90 -18.53 3.67
N GLU A 32 -9.34 -17.59 2.91
CA GLU A 32 -9.20 -17.68 1.45
C GLU A 32 -8.23 -18.80 1.04
N LEU A 33 -7.04 -18.85 1.65
CA LEU A 33 -5.99 -19.78 1.26
C LEU A 33 -6.13 -21.15 1.94
N ASN A 34 -6.86 -21.22 3.05
CA ASN A 34 -7.19 -22.44 3.78
C ASN A 34 -5.98 -23.34 4.11
N PRO A 35 -4.96 -22.80 4.81
CA PRO A 35 -3.75 -23.55 5.14
C PRO A 35 -4.04 -24.73 6.07
N LYS A 36 -3.53 -25.92 5.78
CA LYS A 36 -3.72 -27.12 6.64
C LYS A 36 -2.49 -27.47 7.45
N THR A 37 -1.30 -27.14 6.95
CA THR A 37 -0.03 -27.46 7.62
C THR A 37 0.54 -26.24 8.34
N HIS A 38 1.50 -26.46 9.24
CA HIS A 38 2.22 -25.35 9.89
C HIS A 38 3.01 -24.51 8.87
N LEU A 39 3.64 -25.16 7.88
CA LEU A 39 4.39 -24.46 6.84
C LEU A 39 3.47 -23.60 5.97
N GLU A 40 2.30 -24.11 5.60
CA GLU A 40 1.28 -23.34 4.89
C GLU A 40 0.78 -22.14 5.71
N ARG A 41 0.53 -22.31 7.02
CA ARG A 41 0.15 -21.20 7.90
C ARG A 41 1.23 -20.12 7.95
N ARG A 42 2.49 -20.53 8.11
CA ARG A 42 3.62 -19.59 8.08
C ARG A 42 3.70 -18.83 6.75
N GLN A 43 3.37 -19.49 5.65
CA GLN A 43 3.36 -18.85 4.34
C GLN A 43 2.26 -17.80 4.21
N VAL A 44 1.07 -18.07 4.75
CA VAL A 44 -0.03 -17.10 4.84
C VAL A 44 0.38 -15.87 5.66
N GLU A 45 1.03 -16.06 6.81
CA GLU A 45 1.56 -14.96 7.61
C GLU A 45 2.52 -14.08 6.79
N LEU A 46 3.48 -14.69 6.08
CA LEU A 46 4.45 -13.96 5.25
C LEU A 46 3.79 -13.18 4.09
N ILE A 47 2.71 -13.74 3.51
CA ILE A 47 1.90 -13.05 2.50
C ILE A 47 1.23 -11.83 3.14
N ALA A 48 0.58 -12.01 4.30
CA ALA A 48 -0.08 -10.93 5.03
C ALA A 48 0.89 -9.79 5.38
N TYR A 49 2.10 -10.11 5.86
CA TYR A 49 3.14 -9.10 6.11
C TYR A 49 3.53 -8.33 4.85
N SER A 50 3.66 -9.01 3.71
CA SER A 50 3.99 -8.35 2.44
C SER A 50 2.88 -7.41 1.99
N GLU A 51 1.62 -7.83 2.12
CA GLU A 51 0.45 -6.99 1.80
C GLU A 51 0.32 -5.78 2.73
N TRP A 52 0.55 -5.99 4.03
CA TRP A 52 0.54 -4.92 5.01
C TRP A 52 1.58 -3.85 4.70
N GLU A 53 2.82 -4.25 4.40
CA GLU A 53 3.89 -3.31 4.04
C GLU A 53 3.63 -2.60 2.70
N ILE A 54 2.98 -3.26 1.72
CA ILE A 54 2.53 -2.59 0.48
C ILE A 54 1.51 -1.49 0.81
N MET A 55 0.52 -1.79 1.65
CA MET A 55 -0.48 -0.80 2.08
C MET A 55 0.17 0.36 2.80
N ARG A 56 1.13 0.09 3.68
CA ARG A 56 1.92 1.12 4.39
C ARG A 56 2.66 2.04 3.44
N HIS A 57 3.43 1.51 2.48
CA HIS A 57 4.16 2.34 1.53
C HIS A 57 3.23 3.18 0.64
N ARG A 58 2.09 2.61 0.22
CA ARG A 58 1.08 3.36 -0.53
C ARG A 58 0.47 4.49 0.30
N ARG A 59 0.15 4.26 1.58
CA ARG A 59 -0.32 5.30 2.50
C ARG A 59 0.70 6.41 2.69
N PHE A 60 1.97 6.07 2.96
CA PHE A 60 3.02 7.06 3.14
C PHE A 60 3.24 7.91 1.89
N SER A 61 3.30 7.28 0.71
CA SER A 61 3.41 8.01 -0.55
C SER A 61 2.22 8.96 -0.77
N ALA A 62 0.99 8.49 -0.51
CA ALA A 62 -0.22 9.31 -0.63
C ALA A 62 -0.26 10.47 0.39
N HIS A 63 0.15 10.24 1.63
CA HIS A 63 0.19 11.26 2.68
C HIS A 63 1.19 12.37 2.34
N LEU A 64 2.40 11.98 1.91
CA LEU A 64 3.44 12.92 1.48
C LEU A 64 2.98 13.75 0.28
N LEU A 65 2.39 13.09 -0.73
CA LEU A 65 1.89 13.77 -1.93
C LEU A 65 0.77 14.75 -1.58
N GLY A 66 -0.18 14.33 -0.72
CA GLY A 66 -1.29 15.16 -0.29
C GLY A 66 -0.83 16.40 0.49
N HIS A 67 0.10 16.22 1.43
CA HIS A 67 0.67 17.33 2.21
C HIS A 67 1.39 18.34 1.30
N GLU A 68 2.21 17.85 0.37
CA GLU A 68 2.94 18.72 -0.54
C GLU A 68 2.02 19.41 -1.56
N ALA A 69 1.02 18.72 -2.10
CA ALA A 69 0.04 19.32 -3.00
C ALA A 69 -0.76 20.43 -2.31
N GLN A 70 -1.08 20.27 -1.02
CA GLN A 70 -1.70 21.31 -0.21
C GLN A 70 -0.78 22.53 -0.05
N ARG A 71 0.52 22.32 0.20
CA ARG A 71 1.51 23.40 0.30
C ARG A 71 1.62 24.19 -1.01
N VAL A 72 1.80 23.48 -2.13
CA VAL A 72 1.92 24.09 -3.48
C VAL A 72 0.64 24.87 -3.83
N SER A 73 -0.53 24.29 -3.57
CA SER A 73 -1.82 24.95 -3.80
C SER A 73 -1.98 26.23 -2.95
N ALA A 74 -1.59 26.19 -1.67
CA ALA A 74 -1.66 27.35 -0.78
C ALA A 74 -0.72 28.49 -1.24
N GLU A 75 0.47 28.16 -1.74
CA GLU A 75 1.41 29.13 -2.30
C GLU A 75 0.87 29.78 -3.58
N ALA A 76 0.33 28.98 -4.50
CA ALA A 76 -0.29 29.48 -5.72
C ALA A 76 -1.46 30.43 -5.44
N LEU A 77 -2.36 30.06 -4.50
CA LEU A 77 -3.48 30.92 -4.09
C LEU A 77 -3.01 32.24 -3.43
N ARG A 78 -1.91 32.20 -2.67
CA ARG A 78 -1.32 33.40 -2.07
C ARG A 78 -0.73 34.33 -3.14
N GLU A 79 -0.10 33.77 -4.16
CA GLU A 79 0.45 34.52 -5.29
C GLU A 79 -0.64 35.10 -6.20
N GLU A 80 -1.72 34.36 -6.49
CA GLU A 80 -2.88 34.91 -7.20
C GLU A 80 -3.48 36.11 -6.45
N ARG A 81 -3.65 36.00 -5.13
CA ARG A 81 -4.16 37.10 -4.30
C ARG A 81 -3.25 38.33 -4.30
N SER A 82 -1.92 38.16 -4.28
CA SER A 82 -1.00 39.29 -4.32
C SER A 82 -1.01 40.01 -5.67
N ARG A 83 -1.21 39.27 -6.77
CA ARG A 83 -1.37 39.84 -8.13
C ARG A 83 -2.69 40.61 -8.28
N LEU A 84 -3.80 40.13 -7.71
CA LEU A 84 -5.11 40.78 -7.77
C LEU A 84 -5.21 42.09 -6.97
N LEU A 85 -4.28 42.35 -6.06
CA LEU A 85 -4.15 43.65 -5.38
C LEU A 85 -3.54 44.74 -6.28
N THR A 86 -3.14 44.40 -7.52
CA THR A 86 -2.84 45.39 -8.55
C THR A 86 -4.12 45.80 -9.29
N PRO A 87 -4.40 47.10 -9.48
CA PRO A 87 -5.68 47.52 -10.01
C PRO A 87 -5.70 47.36 -11.53
N LYS A 88 -6.51 46.43 -12.05
CA LYS A 88 -7.33 46.69 -13.24
C LYS A 88 -8.42 45.64 -13.47
N ALA A 89 -9.57 46.22 -13.83
CA ALA A 89 -10.83 45.61 -14.23
C ALA A 89 -10.69 44.48 -15.24
N ASP A 90 -11.30 43.34 -14.94
CA ASP A 90 -12.44 42.80 -15.72
C ASP A 90 -12.82 41.42 -15.13
N GLN A 91 -13.95 41.37 -14.40
CA GLN A 91 -14.49 40.13 -13.84
C GLN A 91 -15.96 39.98 -14.25
N LYS A 92 -16.18 39.52 -15.48
CA LYS A 92 -17.44 38.88 -15.87
C LYS A 92 -17.18 37.75 -16.86
N ALA A 93 -17.36 36.52 -16.36
CA ALA A 93 -17.70 35.27 -17.07
C ALA A 93 -16.83 34.10 -16.60
N HIS A 94 -17.09 33.52 -15.42
CA HIS A 94 -16.40 32.28 -15.02
C HIS A 94 -17.13 31.52 -13.92
N ASN A 95 -18.33 30.97 -14.19
CA ASN A 95 -19.03 30.14 -13.20
C ASN A 95 -19.40 28.73 -13.68
N SER A 96 -19.30 28.39 -14.97
CA SER A 96 -19.57 27.03 -15.48
C SER A 96 -18.32 26.23 -15.88
N GLN A 97 -17.19 26.88 -16.20
CA GLN A 97 -15.89 26.23 -16.48
C GLN A 97 -15.09 25.83 -15.22
N ASN A 98 -15.60 26.13 -14.02
CA ASN A 98 -14.82 26.06 -12.79
C ASN A 98 -14.52 24.64 -12.28
N LYS A 99 -15.29 23.62 -12.66
CA LYS A 99 -15.06 22.25 -12.14
C LYS A 99 -13.94 21.52 -12.87
N GLU A 100 -13.93 21.53 -14.20
CA GLU A 100 -12.84 20.93 -15.00
C GLU A 100 -11.54 21.69 -14.76
N ALA A 101 -11.58 23.04 -14.78
CA ALA A 101 -10.41 23.85 -14.46
C ALA A 101 -9.89 23.63 -13.02
N ALA A 102 -10.75 23.31 -12.05
CA ALA A 102 -10.32 22.98 -10.69
C ALA A 102 -9.66 21.59 -10.61
N LEU A 103 -10.19 20.60 -11.33
CA LEU A 103 -9.58 19.26 -11.40
C LEU A 103 -8.21 19.29 -12.09
N ASP A 104 -8.09 20.04 -13.19
CA ASP A 104 -6.83 20.23 -13.90
C ASP A 104 -5.78 20.93 -13.01
N ARG A 105 -6.17 21.98 -12.28
CA ARG A 105 -5.26 22.63 -11.30
C ARG A 105 -4.86 21.69 -10.17
N MET A 106 -5.78 20.86 -9.67
CA MET A 106 -5.44 19.85 -8.66
C MET A 106 -4.45 18.81 -9.20
N SER A 107 -4.59 18.42 -10.47
CA SER A 107 -3.64 17.54 -11.14
C SER A 107 -2.27 18.19 -11.33
N GLU A 108 -2.22 19.47 -11.69
CA GLU A 108 -1.00 20.25 -11.80
C GLU A 108 -0.26 20.37 -10.46
N PHE A 109 -0.96 20.73 -9.39
CA PHE A 109 -0.35 20.79 -8.05
C PHE A 109 0.14 19.43 -7.58
N GLY A 110 -0.59 18.36 -7.90
CA GLY A 110 -0.14 16.99 -7.65
C GLY A 110 1.15 16.65 -8.39
N ALA A 111 1.27 17.03 -9.67
CA ALA A 111 2.48 16.80 -10.45
C ALA A 111 3.69 17.59 -9.92
N VAL A 112 3.50 18.85 -9.57
CA VAL A 112 4.55 19.68 -8.96
C VAL A 112 4.95 19.12 -7.59
N ALA A 113 3.98 18.71 -6.78
CA ALA A 113 4.22 18.10 -5.48
C ALA A 113 5.05 16.81 -5.59
N TYR A 114 4.69 15.95 -6.55
CA TYR A 114 5.44 14.74 -6.84
C TYR A 114 6.87 15.07 -7.28
N ALA A 115 7.05 16.04 -8.18
CA ALA A 115 8.37 16.46 -8.64
C ALA A 115 9.26 17.00 -7.51
N ASN A 116 8.70 17.77 -6.57
CA ASN A 116 9.43 18.32 -5.43
C ASN A 116 9.98 17.23 -4.49
N HIS A 117 9.31 16.08 -4.40
CA HIS A 117 9.69 14.95 -3.54
C HIS A 117 9.99 13.66 -4.32
N LEU A 118 10.43 13.79 -5.58
CA LEU A 118 10.57 12.68 -6.52
C LEU A 118 11.36 11.50 -5.94
N HIS A 119 12.47 11.77 -5.25
CA HIS A 119 13.31 10.72 -4.67
C HIS A 119 12.60 9.90 -3.58
N ILE A 120 11.77 10.55 -2.77
CA ILE A 120 11.03 9.89 -1.68
C ILE A 120 9.89 9.05 -2.26
N HIS A 121 9.17 9.56 -3.25
CA HIS A 121 8.14 8.79 -3.96
C HIS A 121 8.75 7.59 -4.69
N ALA A 122 9.86 7.78 -5.39
CA ALA A 122 10.57 6.70 -6.08
C ALA A 122 11.00 5.58 -5.10
N HIS A 123 11.46 5.93 -3.90
CA HIS A 123 11.77 4.93 -2.87
C HIS A 123 10.55 4.07 -2.50
N HIS A 124 9.38 4.69 -2.32
CA HIS A 124 8.15 3.96 -1.99
C HIS A 124 7.64 3.13 -3.16
N GLU A 125 7.74 3.62 -4.39
CA GLU A 125 7.37 2.87 -5.60
C GLU A 125 8.24 1.62 -5.76
N VAL A 126 9.57 1.76 -5.66
CA VAL A 126 10.50 0.62 -5.74
C VAL A 126 10.25 -0.38 -4.61
N SER A 127 9.93 0.11 -3.40
CA SER A 127 9.60 -0.76 -2.26
C SER A 127 8.31 -1.54 -2.50
N VAL A 128 7.27 -0.89 -3.03
CA VAL A 128 6.01 -1.54 -3.42
C VAL A 128 6.27 -2.60 -4.49
N GLU A 129 7.01 -2.29 -5.55
CA GLU A 129 7.32 -3.24 -6.61
C GLU A 129 8.05 -4.49 -6.07
N ARG A 130 9.05 -4.28 -5.21
CA ARG A 130 9.80 -5.38 -4.57
C ARG A 130 8.89 -6.25 -3.70
N LEU A 131 8.01 -5.64 -2.92
CA LEU A 131 7.08 -6.36 -2.04
C LEU A 131 6.01 -7.11 -2.84
N GLU A 132 5.52 -6.54 -3.94
CA GLU A 132 4.58 -7.23 -4.84
C GLU A 132 5.24 -8.43 -5.51
N ALA A 133 6.50 -8.31 -5.94
CA ALA A 133 7.27 -9.44 -6.46
C ALA A 133 7.44 -10.53 -5.38
N ARG A 134 7.76 -10.14 -4.15
CA ARG A 134 7.85 -11.07 -3.02
C ARG A 134 6.51 -11.75 -2.76
N ARG A 135 5.40 -11.02 -2.74
CA ARG A 135 4.05 -11.57 -2.55
C ARG A 135 3.71 -12.60 -3.62
N ARG A 136 3.99 -12.32 -4.89
CA ARG A 136 3.79 -13.27 -6.00
C ARG A 136 4.59 -14.55 -5.80
N GLN A 137 5.86 -14.43 -5.40
CA GLN A 137 6.68 -15.60 -5.08
C GLN A 137 6.10 -16.39 -3.91
N LEU A 138 5.67 -15.72 -2.84
CA LEU A 138 5.11 -16.39 -1.67
C LEU A 138 3.80 -17.14 -1.99
N LEU A 139 2.94 -16.57 -2.82
CA LEU A 139 1.72 -17.24 -3.30
C LEU A 139 2.06 -18.47 -4.13
N LYS A 140 3.06 -18.37 -5.02
CA LYS A 140 3.54 -19.52 -5.78
C LYS A 140 4.05 -20.63 -4.85
N ASP A 141 4.92 -20.29 -3.89
CA ASP A 141 5.47 -21.26 -2.94
C ASP A 141 4.35 -21.92 -2.09
N PHE A 142 3.31 -21.15 -1.73
CA PHE A 142 2.13 -21.68 -1.05
C PHE A 142 1.40 -22.75 -1.88
N HIS A 143 1.11 -22.46 -3.14
CA HIS A 143 0.47 -23.41 -4.03
C HIS A 143 1.34 -24.63 -4.31
N ASP A 144 2.66 -24.45 -4.41
CA ASP A 144 3.61 -25.57 -4.54
C ASP A 144 3.57 -26.49 -3.30
N LEU A 145 3.41 -25.94 -2.08
CA LEU A 145 3.21 -26.73 -0.86
C LEU A 145 1.88 -27.51 -0.91
N GLN A 146 0.79 -26.86 -1.33
CA GLN A 146 -0.52 -27.50 -1.43
C GLN A 146 -0.51 -28.65 -2.45
N ALA A 147 0.14 -28.45 -3.61
CA ALA A 147 0.27 -29.46 -4.65
C ALA A 147 1.05 -30.68 -4.14
N ARG A 148 2.19 -30.47 -3.46
CA ARG A 148 2.97 -31.56 -2.86
C ARG A 148 2.18 -32.36 -1.84
N ARG A 149 1.41 -31.68 -0.99
CA ARG A 149 0.53 -32.33 -0.03
C ARG A 149 -0.56 -33.14 -0.72
N ALA A 150 -1.18 -32.60 -1.76
CA ALA A 150 -2.20 -33.30 -2.52
C ALA A 150 -1.64 -34.59 -3.16
N LEU A 151 -0.44 -34.52 -3.76
CA LEU A 151 0.24 -35.68 -4.34
C LEU A 151 0.61 -36.74 -3.29
N ALA A 152 1.06 -36.32 -2.11
CA ALA A 152 1.36 -37.25 -1.01
C ALA A 152 0.14 -37.97 -0.43
N ASN A 153 -1.07 -37.48 -0.73
CA ASN A 153 -2.34 -38.07 -0.30
C ASN A 153 -3.00 -38.93 -1.40
N ILE A 154 -2.35 -39.14 -2.54
CA ILE A 154 -2.81 -40.09 -3.56
C ILE A 154 -2.28 -41.46 -3.16
N ASP A 155 -3.18 -42.39 -2.79
CA ASP A 155 -2.82 -43.79 -2.61
C ASP A 155 -2.21 -44.33 -3.91
N ASP A 156 -1.07 -45.02 -3.82
CA ASP A 156 -0.42 -45.70 -4.94
C ASP A 156 -1.47 -46.61 -5.61
N ALA A 157 -1.92 -46.23 -6.81
CA ALA A 157 -2.89 -47.01 -7.57
C ALA A 157 -2.28 -48.38 -7.84
N GLU A 158 -2.93 -49.43 -7.30
CA GLU A 158 -2.56 -50.82 -7.53
C GLU A 158 -2.37 -51.08 -9.03
N VAL A 159 -1.15 -51.41 -9.41
CA VAL A 159 -0.84 -51.92 -10.75
C VAL A 159 -1.52 -53.27 -10.86
N SER A 160 -2.63 -53.31 -11.59
CA SER A 160 -3.26 -54.57 -12.00
C SER A 160 -2.36 -55.21 -13.06
N GLU A 161 -1.54 -56.18 -12.65
CA GLU A 161 -0.83 -57.03 -13.59
C GLU A 161 -1.83 -57.94 -14.35
N PRO A 162 -1.61 -58.17 -15.66
CA PRO A 162 -2.50 -58.97 -16.52
C PRO A 162 -2.48 -60.48 -16.23
#